data_AF-A0AA42YQS7-F1
#
_entry.id   AF-A0AA42YQS7-F1
#
_cell.length_a   1.000
_cell.length_b   1.000
_cell.length_c   1.000
_cell.angle_alpha   90.00
_cell.angle_beta   90.00
_cell.angle_gamma   90.00
#
_symmetry.space_group_name_H-M   'P 1'
#
loop_
_entity.id
_entity.type
_entity.pdbx_description
1 polymer ?
#
loop_
_entity_poly.entity_id
_entity_poly.type
_entity_poly.pdbx_seq_one_letter_code
_entity_poly.pdbx_strand_id
1 'polypeptide(L)'
;MIVSDTAVNKSITVMVLAVIIIVFGVYCYNVLPRESDPDITIPNVFVTTSYRGVSPADMETTVTIEIEKKLKGLDGVKKIQSVSSEGLSSINVEFVTGTDIDRALQDVKDKVDEAKGELPTDLEDDPLVFEVNFSELPIVVFSMSGTCGLATLKKIADDLKDDIEAIPGVLEADVTGGLEREIRVEVFPEKLAYYGMSIPSFQKILYSENQNTSGGAIRLGQGRFQLRVPGEFRTPAEIYGLVMGTHKGQPIYLKDLARVVDGFKEETSRSRLDGRSAVNIAVKKRSGENIIEISNKIDQLLAKQQPTWPSNTEIVKVMDKAKDIKSMVADLENNILSGLILVVVVLFFALGLRNAFLVSLAIPFSMLLSFIVLHILGITLNMVVLFSLTLALGMLVDNAIVIIENIYRYMEQGVPRIEAAKKATSEVAFPVIGSTLTT
;
A
#
# COMPACT_ATOMS: atom_id res chain seq x y z
N MET A 1 -16.68 -46.61 15.95
CA MET A 1 -17.27 -45.31 16.39
C MET A 1 -18.18 -44.83 15.26
N ILE A 2 -19.34 -44.23 15.53
CA ILE A 2 -20.36 -43.94 14.48
C ILE A 2 -19.74 -43.18 13.29
N VAL A 3 -18.89 -42.19 13.54
CA VAL A 3 -18.25 -41.37 12.49
C VAL A 3 -17.22 -42.17 11.67
N SER A 4 -16.28 -42.84 12.33
CA SER A 4 -15.22 -43.61 11.63
C SER A 4 -15.79 -44.83 10.89
N ASP A 5 -16.74 -45.54 11.49
CA ASP A 5 -17.37 -46.71 10.87
C ASP A 5 -18.21 -46.31 9.65
N THR A 6 -18.89 -45.17 9.72
CA THR A 6 -19.64 -44.60 8.58
C THR A 6 -18.71 -44.15 7.46
N ALA A 7 -17.59 -43.48 7.79
CA ALA A 7 -16.60 -43.06 6.80
C ALA A 7 -15.99 -44.26 6.05
N VAL A 8 -15.66 -45.34 6.75
CA VAL A 8 -15.14 -46.59 6.15
C VAL A 8 -16.20 -47.26 5.26
N ASN A 9 -17.47 -47.28 5.69
CA ASN A 9 -18.57 -47.87 4.91
C ASN A 9 -18.97 -47.04 3.68
N LYS A 10 -18.77 -45.72 3.72
CA LYS A 10 -19.12 -44.76 2.65
C LYS A 10 -17.86 -44.22 1.97
N SER A 11 -16.93 -45.11 1.62
CA SER A 11 -15.63 -44.76 1.02
C SER A 11 -15.73 -43.91 -0.25
N ILE A 12 -16.76 -44.13 -1.09
CA ILE A 12 -17.01 -43.32 -2.29
C ILE A 12 -17.30 -41.87 -1.91
N THR A 13 -18.14 -41.63 -0.90
CA THR A 13 -18.47 -40.28 -0.43
C THR A 13 -17.23 -39.58 0.12
N VAL A 14 -16.38 -40.30 0.87
CA VAL A 14 -15.11 -39.75 1.38
C VAL A 14 -14.16 -39.41 0.23
N MET A 15 -14.08 -40.25 -0.81
CA MET A 15 -13.28 -39.95 -2.00
C MET A 15 -13.77 -38.70 -2.74
N VAL A 16 -15.09 -38.56 -2.90
CA VAL A 16 -15.68 -37.36 -3.52
C VAL A 16 -15.36 -36.11 -2.71
N LEU A 17 -15.48 -36.18 -1.37
CA LEU A 17 -15.10 -35.07 -0.48
C LEU A 17 -13.61 -34.71 -0.63
N ALA A 18 -12.74 -35.72 -0.69
CA ALA A 18 -11.31 -35.52 -0.91
C ALA A 18 -11.02 -34.82 -2.24
N VAL A 19 -11.68 -35.22 -3.34
CA VAL A 19 -11.54 -34.55 -4.63
C VAL A 19 -12.03 -33.10 -4.55
N ILE A 20 -13.13 -32.83 -3.86
CA ILE A 20 -13.64 -31.46 -3.65
C ILE A 20 -12.61 -30.61 -2.91
N ILE A 21 -12.03 -31.13 -1.81
CA ILE A 21 -10.98 -30.42 -1.05
C ILE A 21 -9.77 -30.12 -1.93
N ILE A 22 -9.36 -31.06 -2.78
CA ILE A 22 -8.24 -30.82 -3.70
C ILE A 22 -8.58 -29.70 -4.69
N VAL A 23 -9.72 -29.78 -5.37
CA VAL A 23 -10.11 -28.80 -6.40
C VAL A 23 -10.26 -27.41 -5.78
N PHE A 24 -11.04 -27.29 -4.70
CA PHE A 24 -11.25 -26.01 -4.03
C PHE A 24 -10.00 -25.50 -3.34
N GLY A 25 -9.21 -26.35 -2.71
CA GLY A 25 -7.97 -25.96 -2.03
C GLY A 25 -6.93 -25.44 -3.02
N VAL A 26 -6.78 -26.08 -4.19
CA VAL A 26 -5.87 -25.62 -5.24
C VAL A 26 -6.36 -24.30 -5.82
N TYR A 27 -7.68 -24.15 -6.02
CA TYR A 27 -8.27 -22.87 -6.42
C TYR A 27 -7.97 -21.76 -5.39
N CYS A 28 -8.23 -22.01 -4.10
CA CYS A 28 -7.99 -21.04 -3.03
C CYS A 28 -6.51 -20.69 -2.92
N TYR A 29 -5.60 -21.65 -3.00
CA TYR A 29 -4.15 -21.40 -3.00
C TYR A 29 -3.70 -20.45 -4.14
N ASN A 30 -4.34 -20.55 -5.31
CA ASN A 30 -4.03 -19.67 -6.44
C ASN A 30 -4.61 -18.27 -6.27
N VAL A 31 -5.81 -18.15 -5.72
CA VAL A 31 -6.56 -16.88 -5.61
C VAL A 31 -6.21 -16.08 -4.35
N LEU A 32 -5.77 -16.74 -3.27
CA LEU A 32 -5.44 -16.07 -2.01
C LEU A 32 -4.39 -14.96 -2.24
N PRO A 33 -4.68 -13.71 -1.81
CA PRO A 33 -3.72 -12.63 -1.88
C PRO A 33 -2.47 -12.94 -1.06
N ARG A 34 -1.31 -12.56 -1.59
CA ARG A 34 -0.01 -12.73 -0.94
C ARG A 34 0.48 -11.37 -0.46
N GLU A 35 0.69 -11.28 0.84
CA GLU A 35 1.13 -10.07 1.53
C GLU A 35 2.41 -10.34 2.33
N SER A 36 3.19 -9.30 2.62
CA SER A 36 4.38 -9.44 3.46
C SER A 36 4.00 -9.43 4.94
N ASP A 37 3.14 -8.47 5.29
CA ASP A 37 2.75 -8.16 6.66
C ASP A 37 1.26 -8.51 6.86
N PRO A 38 0.83 -8.83 8.09
CA PRO A 38 -0.59 -8.94 8.39
C PRO A 38 -1.25 -7.55 8.29
N ASP A 39 -2.50 -7.52 7.85
CA ASP A 39 -3.31 -6.29 7.84
C ASP A 39 -3.75 -5.97 9.28
N ILE A 40 -2.85 -5.33 10.03
CA ILE A 40 -3.10 -4.85 11.39
C ILE A 40 -3.30 -3.34 11.30
N THR A 41 -4.54 -2.90 11.46
CA THR A 41 -4.86 -1.49 11.67
C THR A 41 -4.49 -1.13 13.10
N ILE A 42 -3.33 -0.49 13.31
CA ILE A 42 -3.03 0.17 14.58
C ILE A 42 -3.88 1.44 14.60
N PRO A 43 -4.85 1.58 15.52
CA PRO A 43 -5.82 2.64 15.40
C PRO A 43 -5.26 3.95 15.99
N ASN A 44 -4.32 4.55 15.27
CA ASN A 44 -3.68 5.82 15.60
C ASN A 44 -4.08 6.87 14.56
N VAL A 45 -4.62 7.98 15.03
CA VAL A 45 -4.92 9.15 14.21
C VAL A 45 -3.98 10.28 14.60
N PHE A 46 -3.34 10.87 13.61
CA PHE A 46 -2.42 11.99 13.76
C PHE A 46 -3.09 13.29 13.35
N VAL A 47 -2.89 14.32 14.15
CA VAL A 47 -3.26 15.69 13.85
C VAL A 47 -1.98 16.52 13.83
N THR A 48 -1.72 17.19 12.70
CA THR A 48 -0.57 18.08 12.56
C THR A 48 -1.04 19.48 12.21
N THR A 49 -0.54 20.48 12.94
CA THR A 49 -0.83 21.89 12.68
C THR A 49 0.48 22.67 12.63
N SER A 50 0.69 23.42 11.55
CA SER A 50 1.84 24.32 11.40
C SER A 50 1.43 25.77 11.67
N TYR A 51 2.28 26.50 12.37
CA TYR A 51 2.09 27.93 12.63
C TYR A 51 3.46 28.61 12.74
N ARG A 52 3.98 29.14 11.64
CA ARG A 52 5.41 29.47 11.55
C ARG A 52 5.79 30.66 12.44
N GLY A 53 7.00 30.59 13.01
CA GLY A 53 7.56 31.66 13.82
C GLY A 53 7.02 31.72 15.26
N VAL A 54 6.27 30.70 15.69
CA VAL A 54 5.70 30.61 17.04
C VAL A 54 6.55 29.71 17.92
N SER A 55 6.78 30.15 19.17
CA SER A 55 7.59 29.41 20.12
C SER A 55 6.91 28.08 20.54
N PRO A 56 7.65 27.05 20.96
CA PRO A 56 7.06 25.78 21.38
C PRO A 56 6.01 25.92 22.51
N ALA A 57 6.21 26.85 23.45
CA ALA A 57 5.29 27.09 24.56
C ALA A 57 3.99 27.79 24.11
N ASP A 58 4.11 28.72 23.17
CA ASP A 58 2.95 29.38 22.57
C ASP A 58 2.17 28.39 21.68
N MET A 59 2.88 27.53 20.92
CA MET A 59 2.26 26.43 20.17
C MET A 59 1.46 25.49 21.08
N GLU A 60 2.04 25.12 22.22
CA GLU A 60 1.38 24.26 23.20
C GLU A 60 0.08 24.89 23.70
N THR A 61 0.12 26.15 24.11
CA THR A 61 -1.02 26.81 24.77
C THR A 61 -2.11 27.28 23.81
N THR A 62 -1.75 27.75 22.62
CA THR A 62 -2.70 28.34 21.66
C THR A 62 -3.27 27.34 20.66
N VAL A 63 -2.54 26.26 20.36
CA VAL A 63 -2.94 25.27 19.35
C VAL A 63 -3.13 23.90 19.98
N THR A 64 -2.05 23.33 20.53
CA THR A 64 -2.05 21.91 20.97
C THR A 64 -3.11 21.64 22.02
N ILE A 65 -3.17 22.47 23.08
CA ILE A 65 -4.11 22.28 24.19
C ILE A 65 -5.57 22.48 23.74
N GLU A 66 -5.86 23.44 22.86
CA GLU A 66 -7.23 23.69 22.40
C GLU A 66 -7.76 22.52 21.54
N ILE A 67 -6.92 21.96 20.67
CA ILE A 67 -7.26 20.74 19.92
C ILE A 67 -7.42 19.56 20.88
N GLU A 68 -6.47 19.34 21.80
CA GLU A 68 -6.51 18.22 22.75
C GLU A 68 -7.77 18.24 23.63
N LYS A 69 -8.23 19.42 24.05
CA LYS A 69 -9.48 19.58 24.83
C LYS A 69 -10.70 19.03 24.09
N LYS A 70 -10.81 19.25 22.77
CA LYS A 70 -11.91 18.71 21.97
C LYS A 70 -11.77 17.20 21.76
N LEU A 71 -10.54 16.72 21.55
CA LEU A 71 -10.24 15.30 21.33
C LEU A 71 -10.48 14.43 22.57
N LYS A 72 -10.33 14.98 23.79
CA LYS A 72 -10.63 14.25 25.04
C LYS A 72 -12.08 13.80 25.17
N GLY A 73 -13.00 14.39 24.41
CA GLY A 73 -14.42 14.01 24.38
C GLY A 73 -14.74 12.84 23.46
N LEU A 74 -13.74 12.27 22.77
CA LEU A 74 -13.94 11.14 21.85
C LEU A 74 -14.07 9.82 22.61
N ASP A 75 -15.03 9.01 22.19
CA ASP A 75 -15.22 7.65 22.70
C ASP A 75 -14.13 6.71 22.16
N GLY A 76 -13.69 5.75 22.98
CA GLY A 76 -12.72 4.74 22.55
C GLY A 76 -11.27 5.22 22.49
N VAL A 77 -10.96 6.44 22.93
CA VAL A 77 -9.57 6.92 23.06
C VAL A 77 -8.88 6.20 24.21
N LYS A 78 -7.77 5.53 23.89
CA LYS A 78 -6.89 4.87 24.87
C LYS A 78 -5.84 5.84 25.40
N LYS A 79 -5.24 6.65 24.52
CA LYS A 79 -4.16 7.58 24.88
C LYS A 79 -4.07 8.73 23.87
N ILE A 80 -3.84 9.94 24.37
CA ILE A 80 -3.44 11.08 23.53
C ILE A 80 -2.02 11.47 23.92
N GLN A 81 -1.15 11.63 22.92
CA GLN A 81 0.21 12.13 23.10
C GLN A 81 0.44 13.30 22.17
N SER A 82 0.89 14.41 22.73
CA SER A 82 1.07 15.66 22.00
C SER A 82 2.53 16.11 22.11
N VAL A 83 3.09 16.63 21.02
CA VAL A 83 4.43 17.21 20.97
C VAL A 83 4.33 18.56 20.28
N SER A 84 4.72 19.61 21.00
CA SER A 84 4.81 20.97 20.47
C SER A 84 6.27 21.33 20.25
N SER A 85 6.57 21.83 19.06
CA SER A 85 7.90 22.30 18.66
C SER A 85 7.77 23.64 17.94
N GLU A 86 8.88 24.28 17.60
CA GLU A 86 8.87 25.60 16.96
C GLU A 86 8.06 25.55 15.66
N GLY A 87 6.95 26.29 15.66
CA GLY A 87 5.98 26.36 14.58
C GLY A 87 5.29 25.06 14.15
N LEU A 88 5.32 24.01 14.97
CA LEU A 88 4.67 22.72 14.66
C LEU A 88 4.07 22.06 15.91
N SER A 89 2.80 21.70 15.81
CA SER A 89 2.08 20.86 16.79
C SER A 89 1.74 19.51 16.16
N SER A 90 2.08 18.43 16.86
CA SER A 90 1.78 17.05 16.45
C SER A 90 1.07 16.32 17.58
N ILE A 91 -0.15 15.87 17.34
CA ILE A 91 -0.98 15.13 18.29
C ILE A 91 -1.23 13.73 17.72
N ASN A 92 -0.96 12.70 18.52
CA ASN A 92 -1.24 11.30 18.22
C ASN A 92 -2.36 10.82 19.15
N VAL A 93 -3.48 10.39 18.56
CA VAL A 93 -4.63 9.81 19.26
C VAL A 93 -4.63 8.30 19.02
N GLU A 94 -4.28 7.55 20.05
CA GLU A 94 -4.34 6.08 20.07
C GLU A 94 -5.73 5.65 20.59
N PHE A 95 -6.44 4.86 19.79
CA PHE A 95 -7.72 4.27 20.15
C PHE A 95 -7.58 2.84 20.70
N VAL A 96 -8.64 2.33 21.32
CA VAL A 96 -8.69 0.92 21.75
C VAL A 96 -8.73 -0.01 20.54
N THR A 97 -8.11 -1.19 20.68
CA THR A 97 -8.08 -2.21 19.63
C THR A 97 -9.48 -2.68 19.24
N GLY A 98 -9.75 -2.79 17.94
CA GLY A 98 -11.09 -3.15 17.41
C GLY A 98 -12.00 -1.96 17.14
N THR A 99 -11.53 -0.73 17.36
CA THR A 99 -12.19 0.48 16.87
C THR A 99 -12.06 0.56 15.36
N ASP A 100 -13.15 0.92 14.68
CA ASP A 100 -13.15 1.23 13.26
C ASP A 100 -12.36 2.52 13.02
N ILE A 101 -11.24 2.42 12.31
CA ILE A 101 -10.32 3.53 12.14
C ILE A 101 -10.86 4.61 11.21
N ASP A 102 -11.64 4.25 10.18
CA ASP A 102 -12.27 5.19 9.27
C ASP A 102 -13.25 6.09 10.03
N ARG A 103 -14.05 5.47 10.92
CA ARG A 103 -14.94 6.20 11.82
C ARG A 103 -14.17 7.07 12.81
N ALA A 104 -13.12 6.53 13.43
CA ALA A 104 -12.30 7.29 14.37
C ALA A 104 -11.62 8.50 13.70
N LEU A 105 -11.13 8.34 12.48
CA LEU A 105 -10.55 9.41 11.67
C LEU A 105 -11.58 10.51 11.41
N GLN A 106 -12.82 10.13 11.05
CA GLN A 106 -13.91 11.09 10.85
C GLN A 106 -14.28 11.80 12.15
N ASP A 107 -14.43 11.08 13.26
CA ASP A 107 -14.76 11.65 14.56
C ASP A 107 -13.66 12.63 15.03
N VAL A 108 -12.38 12.32 14.78
CA VAL A 108 -11.26 13.24 15.05
C VAL A 108 -11.33 14.47 14.15
N LYS A 109 -11.59 14.32 12.84
CA LYS A 109 -11.75 15.46 11.93
C LYS A 109 -12.85 16.40 12.40
N ASP A 110 -14.01 15.85 12.75
CA ASP A 110 -15.15 16.64 13.25
C ASP A 110 -14.77 17.40 14.53
N LYS A 111 -14.03 16.79 15.45
CA LYS A 111 -13.55 17.46 16.68
C LYS A 111 -12.48 18.51 16.44
N VAL A 112 -11.60 18.29 15.47
CA VAL A 112 -10.61 19.28 15.05
C VAL A 112 -11.30 20.47 14.38
N ASP A 113 -12.32 20.22 13.57
CA ASP A 113 -13.13 21.27 12.94
C ASP A 113 -13.92 22.08 13.98
N GLU A 114 -14.46 21.43 15.03
CA GLU A 114 -15.03 22.15 16.19
C GLU A 114 -13.99 23.03 16.92
N ALA A 115 -12.72 22.59 16.97
CA ALA A 115 -11.64 23.34 17.60
C ALA A 115 -11.21 24.57 16.78
N LYS A 116 -11.42 24.57 15.45
CA LYS A 116 -10.98 25.65 14.55
C LYS A 116 -11.44 27.04 15.00
N GLY A 117 -12.64 27.16 15.60
CA GLY A 117 -13.15 28.43 16.11
C GLY A 117 -12.39 29.00 17.31
N GLU A 118 -11.60 28.17 17.99
CA GLU A 118 -10.79 28.53 19.16
C GLU A 118 -9.29 28.69 18.81
N LEU A 119 -8.90 28.30 17.58
CA LEU A 119 -7.54 28.44 17.07
C LEU A 119 -7.24 29.89 16.60
N PRO A 120 -5.95 30.28 16.54
CA PRO A 120 -5.55 31.56 15.96
C PRO A 120 -6.04 31.74 14.53
N THR A 121 -6.54 32.94 14.21
CA THR A 121 -7.10 33.24 12.87
C THR A 121 -6.06 33.49 11.78
N ASP A 122 -4.79 33.56 12.15
CA ASP A 122 -3.63 33.80 11.29
C ASP A 122 -2.79 32.55 11.02
N LEU A 123 -3.36 31.36 11.27
CA LEU A 123 -2.80 30.09 10.80
C LEU A 123 -2.64 30.11 9.28
N GLU A 124 -1.50 29.64 8.79
CA GLU A 124 -1.24 29.57 7.35
C GLU A 124 -2.06 28.47 6.67
N ASP A 125 -2.20 27.33 7.35
CA ASP A 125 -2.87 26.13 6.87
C ASP A 125 -3.78 25.56 7.98
N ASP A 126 -4.91 24.97 7.57
CA ASP A 126 -5.79 24.26 8.49
C ASP A 126 -5.09 23.02 9.08
N PRO A 127 -5.45 22.59 10.31
CA PRO A 127 -4.96 21.34 10.89
C PRO A 127 -5.20 20.14 9.97
N LEU A 128 -4.15 19.36 9.71
CA LEU A 128 -4.20 18.15 8.89
C LEU A 128 -4.44 16.94 9.79
N VAL A 129 -5.47 16.17 9.48
CA VAL A 129 -5.83 14.94 10.19
C VAL A 129 -5.67 13.74 9.26
N PHE A 130 -4.83 12.79 9.64
CA PHE A 130 -4.52 11.60 8.86
C PHE A 130 -4.29 10.38 9.75
N GLU A 131 -4.51 9.19 9.24
CA GLU A 131 -4.14 7.94 9.89
C GLU A 131 -2.81 7.41 9.34
N VAL A 132 -2.15 6.52 10.09
CA VAL A 132 -1.04 5.73 9.54
C VAL A 132 -1.57 4.36 9.18
N ASN A 133 -1.64 4.09 7.88
CA ASN A 133 -2.07 2.82 7.35
C ASN A 133 -0.85 1.99 6.88
N PHE A 134 -0.62 0.82 7.47
CA PHE A 134 0.49 -0.06 7.07
C PHE A 134 0.35 -0.57 5.64
N SER A 135 -0.88 -0.63 5.11
CA SER A 135 -1.15 -0.99 3.73
C SER A 135 -0.71 0.11 2.74
N GLU A 136 -0.57 1.36 3.20
CA GLU A 136 -0.06 2.48 2.41
C GLU A 136 1.47 2.60 2.44
N LEU A 137 2.17 1.73 3.17
CA LEU A 137 3.62 1.66 3.05
C LEU A 137 4.00 1.20 1.63
N PRO A 138 5.09 1.72 1.04
CA PRO A 138 5.47 1.34 -0.30
C PRO A 138 5.76 -0.16 -0.38
N ILE A 139 5.33 -0.80 -1.46
CA ILE A 139 5.61 -2.21 -1.75
C ILE A 139 6.86 -2.37 -2.62
N VAL A 140 7.18 -1.36 -3.43
CA VAL A 140 8.38 -1.28 -4.23
C VAL A 140 8.84 0.17 -4.31
N VAL A 141 10.15 0.40 -4.18
CA VAL A 141 10.76 1.71 -4.39
C VAL A 141 11.79 1.58 -5.49
N PHE A 142 11.55 2.28 -6.58
CA PHE A 142 12.49 2.44 -7.67
C PHE A 142 13.33 3.69 -7.46
N SER A 143 14.60 3.62 -7.81
CA SER A 143 15.47 4.78 -7.89
C SER A 143 16.06 4.88 -9.28
N MET A 144 15.87 6.04 -9.90
CA MET A 144 16.31 6.35 -11.24
C MET A 144 17.49 7.30 -11.18
N SER A 145 18.61 6.93 -11.78
CA SER A 145 19.79 7.78 -11.90
C SER A 145 20.28 7.79 -13.34
N GLY A 146 20.92 8.89 -13.76
CA GLY A 146 21.43 8.98 -15.12
C GLY A 146 22.06 10.32 -15.45
N THR A 147 22.74 10.38 -16.60
CA THR A 147 23.46 11.57 -17.05
C THR A 147 22.57 12.60 -17.78
N CYS A 148 21.28 12.28 -18.00
CA CYS A 148 20.33 13.13 -18.73
C CYS A 148 19.80 14.33 -17.91
N GLY A 149 20.22 14.46 -16.65
CA GLY A 149 19.86 15.55 -15.75
C GLY A 149 18.59 15.30 -14.94
N LEU A 150 18.52 15.89 -13.74
CA LEU A 150 17.43 15.65 -12.78
C LEU A 150 16.05 16.09 -13.29
N ALA A 151 15.97 17.15 -14.10
CA ALA A 151 14.71 17.61 -14.67
C ALA A 151 14.13 16.59 -15.67
N THR A 152 15.00 16.02 -16.52
CA THR A 152 14.61 14.97 -17.48
C THR A 152 14.20 13.70 -16.74
N LEU A 153 14.97 13.28 -15.73
CA LEU A 153 14.64 12.13 -14.90
C LEU A 153 13.30 12.30 -14.16
N LYS A 154 13.04 13.50 -13.63
CA LYS A 154 11.78 13.83 -12.96
C LYS A 154 10.61 13.70 -13.93
N LYS A 155 10.73 14.24 -15.15
CA LYS A 155 9.71 14.09 -16.18
C LYS A 155 9.44 12.61 -16.53
N ILE A 156 10.49 11.81 -16.72
CA ILE A 156 10.33 10.38 -17.00
C ILE A 156 9.64 9.68 -15.82
N ALA A 157 9.99 10.04 -14.58
CA ALA A 157 9.38 9.47 -13.39
C ALA A 157 7.91 9.88 -13.23
N ASP A 158 7.54 11.10 -13.60
CA ASP A 158 6.15 11.58 -13.58
C ASP A 158 5.31 10.92 -14.68
N ASP A 159 5.85 10.75 -15.90
CA ASP A 159 5.17 9.99 -16.96
C ASP A 159 4.97 8.51 -16.54
N LEU A 160 6.00 7.90 -15.92
CA LEU A 160 5.95 6.54 -15.42
C LEU A 160 5.00 6.38 -14.22
N LYS A 161 4.88 7.42 -13.37
CA LYS A 161 3.92 7.45 -12.27
C LYS A 161 2.50 7.21 -12.80
N ASP A 162 2.08 7.98 -13.80
CA ASP A 162 0.72 7.87 -14.36
C ASP A 162 0.45 6.46 -14.91
N ASP A 163 1.44 5.87 -15.60
CA ASP A 163 1.33 4.52 -16.14
C ASP A 163 1.31 3.44 -15.04
N ILE A 164 2.04 3.64 -13.93
CA ILE A 164 2.04 2.74 -12.78
C ILE A 164 0.70 2.83 -12.03
N GLU A 165 0.17 4.03 -11.81
CA GLU A 165 -1.12 4.25 -11.15
C GLU A 165 -2.30 3.68 -11.94
N ALA A 166 -2.16 3.53 -13.26
CA ALA A 166 -3.13 2.86 -14.11
C ALA A 166 -3.19 1.33 -13.90
N ILE A 167 -2.22 0.73 -13.19
CA ILE A 167 -2.20 -0.72 -12.91
C ILE A 167 -3.25 -1.05 -11.84
N PRO A 168 -4.19 -1.98 -12.09
CA PRO A 168 -5.16 -2.40 -11.09
C PRO A 168 -4.48 -2.90 -9.81
N GLY A 169 -4.93 -2.37 -8.68
CA GLY A 169 -4.41 -2.67 -7.34
C GLY A 169 -3.33 -1.71 -6.83
N VAL A 170 -2.82 -0.80 -7.68
CA VAL A 170 -1.99 0.33 -7.22
C VAL A 170 -2.90 1.42 -6.61
N LEU A 171 -2.45 1.97 -5.48
CA LEU A 171 -3.13 3.10 -4.82
C LEU A 171 -2.54 4.42 -5.34
N GLU A 172 -1.22 4.55 -5.28
CA GLU A 172 -0.49 5.78 -5.57
C GLU A 172 0.98 5.43 -5.91
N ALA A 173 1.61 6.24 -6.76
CA ALA A 173 3.05 6.21 -6.98
C ALA A 173 3.68 7.59 -6.67
N ASP A 174 4.37 7.66 -5.53
CA ASP A 174 4.99 8.90 -5.04
C ASP A 174 6.36 9.13 -5.66
N VAL A 175 6.51 10.25 -6.36
CA VAL A 175 7.79 10.64 -6.96
C VAL A 175 8.50 11.66 -6.08
N THR A 176 9.67 11.29 -5.57
CA THR A 176 10.49 12.14 -4.66
C THR A 176 11.87 12.46 -5.24
N GLY A 177 12.36 13.67 -4.95
CA GLY A 177 13.54 14.24 -5.57
C GLY A 177 13.29 14.73 -7.00
N GLY A 178 14.37 15.03 -7.72
CA GLY A 178 14.31 15.63 -9.05
C GLY A 178 14.10 17.15 -9.01
N LEU A 179 13.96 17.75 -10.18
CA LEU A 179 13.73 19.19 -10.33
C LEU A 179 12.43 19.42 -11.09
N GLU A 180 11.47 20.07 -10.43
CA GLU A 180 10.20 20.47 -11.04
C GLU A 180 10.38 21.82 -11.73
N ARG A 181 10.10 21.90 -13.03
CA ARG A 181 10.25 23.14 -13.80
C ARG A 181 9.21 24.16 -13.34
N GLU A 182 9.66 25.35 -12.98
CA GLU A 182 8.82 26.46 -12.53
C GLU A 182 9.19 27.73 -13.29
N ILE A 183 8.18 28.43 -13.80
CA ILE A 183 8.36 29.74 -14.42
C ILE A 183 8.14 30.81 -13.36
N ARG A 184 9.23 31.43 -12.91
CA ARG A 184 9.20 32.45 -11.86
C ARG A 184 9.14 33.85 -12.45
N VAL A 185 8.18 34.64 -12.01
CA VAL A 185 8.06 36.06 -12.39
C VAL A 185 8.57 36.92 -11.24
N GLU A 186 9.83 37.34 -11.35
CA GLU A 186 10.53 38.14 -10.35
C GLU A 186 10.26 39.63 -10.61
N VAL A 187 9.37 40.23 -9.81
CA VAL A 187 9.00 41.64 -9.93
C VAL A 187 10.10 42.57 -9.41
N PHE A 188 10.22 43.74 -10.03
CA PHE A 188 11.09 44.84 -9.58
C PHE A 188 10.27 45.85 -8.75
N PRO A 189 10.38 45.84 -7.40
CA PRO A 189 9.54 46.69 -6.54
C PRO A 189 9.65 48.18 -6.87
N GLU A 190 10.84 48.65 -7.20
CA GLU A 190 11.12 50.05 -7.57
C GLU A 190 10.39 50.47 -8.85
N LYS A 191 10.26 49.56 -9.83
CA LYS A 191 9.58 49.85 -11.08
C LYS A 191 8.07 49.80 -10.91
N LEU A 192 7.56 48.82 -10.16
CA LEU A 192 6.16 48.79 -9.77
C LEU A 192 5.75 50.08 -9.06
N ALA A 193 6.57 50.58 -8.12
CA ALA A 193 6.35 51.85 -7.45
C ALA A 193 6.36 53.05 -8.41
N TYR A 194 7.32 53.11 -9.33
CA TYR A 194 7.41 54.19 -10.35
C TYR A 194 6.15 54.26 -11.23
N TYR A 195 5.64 53.10 -11.65
CA TYR A 195 4.45 53.02 -12.49
C TYR A 195 3.13 53.03 -11.71
N GLY A 196 3.18 53.08 -10.37
CA GLY A 196 2.00 53.11 -9.50
C GLY A 196 1.21 51.80 -9.50
N MET A 197 1.86 50.66 -9.76
CA MET A 197 1.23 49.35 -9.82
C MET A 197 1.46 48.57 -8.52
N SER A 198 0.38 48.11 -7.89
CA SER A 198 0.48 47.26 -6.70
C SER A 198 0.70 45.78 -7.06
N ILE A 199 1.34 45.01 -6.18
CA ILE A 199 1.56 43.56 -6.37
C ILE A 199 0.24 42.80 -6.61
N PRO A 200 -0.86 43.04 -5.85
CA PRO A 200 -2.12 42.36 -6.11
C PRO A 200 -2.70 42.68 -7.50
N SER A 201 -2.53 43.92 -7.98
CA SER A 201 -2.96 44.30 -9.33
C SER A 201 -2.13 43.59 -10.40
N PHE A 202 -0.81 43.51 -10.21
CA PHE A 202 0.11 42.76 -11.07
C PHE A 202 -0.29 41.28 -11.16
N GLN A 203 -0.52 40.63 -10.01
CA GLN A 203 -0.92 39.23 -9.93
C GLN A 203 -2.26 38.98 -10.63
N LYS A 204 -3.25 39.85 -10.41
CA LYS A 204 -4.57 39.74 -11.04
C LYS A 204 -4.49 39.77 -12.57
N ILE A 205 -3.69 40.67 -13.12
CA ILE A 205 -3.52 40.81 -14.59
C ILE A 205 -2.81 39.59 -15.15
N LEU A 206 -1.72 39.15 -14.52
CA LEU A 206 -0.99 37.96 -14.95
C LEU A 206 -1.89 36.71 -14.93
N TYR A 207 -2.72 36.56 -13.90
CA TYR A 207 -3.65 35.44 -13.77
C TYR A 207 -4.81 35.51 -14.77
N SER A 208 -5.36 36.70 -15.07
CA SER A 208 -6.46 36.84 -16.03
C SER A 208 -6.03 36.54 -17.46
N GLU A 209 -4.76 36.77 -17.78
CA GLU A 209 -4.23 36.57 -19.12
C GLU A 209 -3.83 35.10 -19.37
N ASN A 210 -3.52 34.33 -18.32
CA ASN A 210 -3.19 32.91 -18.42
C ASN A 210 -4.41 31.98 -18.29
N GLN A 211 -5.55 32.33 -18.91
CA GLN A 211 -6.78 31.55 -18.82
C GLN A 211 -7.45 31.35 -20.19
N ASN A 212 -7.91 30.13 -20.45
CA ASN A 212 -8.71 29.82 -21.62
C ASN A 212 -10.16 30.29 -21.42
N THR A 213 -10.63 31.21 -22.26
CA THR A 213 -11.98 31.77 -22.16
C THR A 213 -12.89 31.21 -23.26
N SER A 214 -14.13 30.90 -22.91
CA SER A 214 -15.17 30.49 -23.87
C SER A 214 -15.77 31.72 -24.55
N GLY A 215 -15.73 31.77 -25.88
CA GLY A 215 -16.40 32.80 -26.68
C GLY A 215 -17.88 32.50 -26.94
N GLY A 216 -18.44 31.46 -26.32
CA GLY A 216 -19.81 31.00 -26.54
C GLY A 216 -19.94 30.08 -27.76
N ALA A 217 -21.18 29.83 -28.19
CA ALA A 217 -21.46 29.00 -29.35
C ALA A 217 -22.02 29.85 -30.49
N ILE A 218 -21.45 29.69 -31.69
CA ILE A 218 -21.89 30.37 -32.90
C ILE A 218 -22.63 29.34 -33.76
N ARG A 219 -23.77 29.73 -34.32
CA ARG A 219 -24.53 28.90 -35.27
C ARG A 219 -24.15 29.32 -36.69
N LEU A 220 -23.59 28.39 -37.46
CA LEU A 220 -23.22 28.59 -38.85
C LEU A 220 -23.97 27.56 -39.70
N GLY A 221 -24.96 28.02 -40.47
CA GLY A 221 -25.87 27.15 -41.22
C GLY A 221 -26.66 26.23 -40.28
N GLN A 222 -26.55 24.91 -40.51
CA GLN A 222 -27.16 23.88 -39.64
C GLN A 222 -26.25 23.44 -38.47
N GLY A 223 -24.98 23.88 -38.43
CA GLY A 223 -24.01 23.50 -37.40
C GLY A 223 -23.94 24.50 -36.24
N ARG A 224 -23.67 23.99 -35.03
CA ARG A 224 -23.35 24.79 -33.84
C ARG A 224 -21.89 24.56 -33.48
N PHE A 225 -21.09 25.63 -33.51
CA PHE A 225 -19.65 25.59 -33.26
C PHE A 225 -19.35 26.31 -31.95
N GLN A 226 -18.52 25.70 -31.11
CA GLN A 226 -18.03 26.36 -29.89
C GLN A 226 -16.84 27.25 -30.25
N LEU A 227 -16.92 28.55 -29.93
CA LEU A 227 -15.80 29.48 -30.03
C LEU A 227 -14.98 29.37 -28.75
N ARG A 228 -13.69 29.08 -28.89
CA ARG A 228 -12.71 29.06 -27.79
C ARG A 228 -11.65 30.11 -28.05
N VAL A 229 -11.33 30.91 -27.05
CA VAL A 229 -10.25 31.89 -27.06
C VAL A 229 -9.14 31.37 -26.14
N PRO A 230 -8.06 30.79 -26.69
CA PRO A 230 -6.96 30.32 -25.88
C PRO A 230 -6.15 31.50 -25.34
N GLY A 231 -5.94 31.55 -24.03
CA GLY A 231 -5.12 32.56 -23.36
C GLY A 231 -3.89 31.97 -22.64
N GLU A 232 -3.83 30.65 -22.47
CA GLU A 232 -2.71 30.00 -21.79
C GLU A 232 -1.36 30.25 -22.49
N PHE A 233 -0.35 30.61 -21.69
CA PHE A 233 1.01 30.79 -22.17
C PHE A 233 1.64 29.45 -22.53
N ARG A 234 2.25 29.37 -23.73
CA ARG A 234 2.98 28.17 -24.16
C ARG A 234 4.47 28.30 -23.93
N THR A 235 4.99 29.52 -23.98
CA THR A 235 6.41 29.80 -23.85
C THR A 235 6.66 30.94 -22.86
N PRO A 236 7.78 30.92 -22.10
CA PRO A 236 8.14 32.04 -21.23
C PRO A 236 8.30 33.37 -21.99
N ALA A 237 8.60 33.31 -23.29
CA ALA A 237 8.73 34.48 -24.16
C ALA A 237 7.40 35.25 -24.30
N GLU A 238 6.26 34.56 -24.33
CA GLU A 238 4.94 35.19 -24.42
C GLU A 238 4.63 36.06 -23.19
N ILE A 239 5.08 35.61 -22.01
CA ILE A 239 4.87 36.31 -20.74
C ILE A 239 5.55 37.69 -20.76
N TYR A 240 6.73 37.81 -21.38
CA TYR A 240 7.46 39.09 -21.48
C TYR A 240 6.71 40.16 -22.28
N GLY A 241 5.92 39.73 -23.27
CA GLY A 241 5.14 40.61 -24.14
C GLY A 241 3.81 41.04 -23.54
N LEU A 242 3.47 40.56 -22.34
CA LEU A 242 2.19 40.85 -21.71
C LEU A 242 2.06 42.33 -21.36
N VAL A 243 0.94 42.93 -21.73
CA VAL A 243 0.65 44.33 -21.40
C VAL A 243 0.07 44.38 -19.99
N MET A 244 0.82 44.95 -19.05
CA MET A 244 0.44 45.04 -17.64
C MET A 244 -0.38 46.30 -17.34
N GLY A 245 -0.38 47.28 -18.24
CA GLY A 245 -1.16 48.51 -18.07
C GLY A 245 -0.68 49.61 -19.00
N THR A 246 -1.04 50.85 -18.67
CA THR A 246 -0.64 52.03 -19.45
C THR A 246 -0.13 53.12 -18.53
N HIS A 247 0.99 53.75 -18.87
CA HIS A 247 1.51 54.92 -18.19
C HIS A 247 1.69 56.06 -19.20
N LYS A 248 1.04 57.22 -18.96
CA LYS A 248 1.10 58.39 -19.86
C LYS A 248 0.75 58.07 -21.33
N GLY A 249 -0.20 57.16 -21.54
CA GLY A 249 -0.65 56.75 -22.88
C GLY A 249 0.25 55.74 -23.59
N GLN A 250 1.34 55.27 -22.96
CA GLN A 250 2.19 54.20 -23.49
C GLN A 250 1.90 52.88 -22.76
N PRO A 251 1.85 51.74 -23.47
CA PRO A 251 1.68 50.43 -22.84
C PRO A 251 2.93 50.07 -22.02
N ILE A 252 2.69 49.54 -20.83
CA ILE A 252 3.73 48.99 -19.95
C ILE A 252 3.71 47.48 -20.14
N TYR A 253 4.84 46.91 -20.50
CA TYR A 253 4.96 45.47 -20.68
C TYR A 253 5.49 44.81 -19.41
N LEU A 254 5.24 43.51 -19.26
CA LEU A 254 5.74 42.74 -18.13
C LEU A 254 7.27 42.78 -18.06
N LYS A 255 7.97 42.74 -19.20
CA LYS A 255 9.44 42.93 -19.27
C LYS A 255 9.94 44.24 -18.64
N ASP A 256 9.08 45.26 -18.60
CA ASP A 256 9.42 46.55 -18.01
C ASP A 256 9.33 46.48 -16.48
N LEU A 257 8.52 45.58 -15.92
CA LEU A 257 8.18 45.50 -14.49
C LEU A 257 8.79 44.29 -13.78
N ALA A 258 9.11 43.22 -14.50
CA ALA A 258 9.55 41.95 -13.94
C ALA A 258 10.51 41.21 -14.88
N ARG A 259 11.23 40.23 -14.32
CA ARG A 259 12.03 39.25 -15.06
C ARG A 259 11.33 37.90 -15.00
N VAL A 260 11.26 37.20 -16.14
CA VAL A 260 10.70 35.84 -16.20
C VAL A 260 11.84 34.83 -16.26
N VAL A 261 12.04 34.11 -15.17
CA VAL A 261 13.09 33.10 -15.05
C VAL A 261 12.47 31.73 -15.28
N ASP A 262 12.89 31.06 -16.36
CA ASP A 262 12.63 29.64 -16.57
C ASP A 262 13.61 28.86 -15.70
N GLY A 263 13.11 28.33 -14.58
CA GLY A 263 13.93 27.70 -13.57
C GLY A 263 13.26 26.47 -12.99
N PHE A 264 13.60 26.17 -11.75
CA PHE A 264 13.05 25.06 -11.01
C PHE A 264 12.49 25.56 -9.69
N LYS A 265 11.45 24.88 -9.23
CA LYS A 265 10.90 25.05 -7.89
C LYS A 265 11.99 24.78 -6.85
N GLU A 266 11.86 25.40 -5.69
CA GLU A 266 12.77 25.15 -4.57
C GLU A 266 12.75 23.66 -4.17
N GLU A 267 13.93 23.08 -3.99
CA GLU A 267 14.08 21.66 -3.66
C GLU A 267 13.60 21.41 -2.22
N THR A 268 12.43 20.79 -2.08
CA THR A 268 11.92 20.32 -0.77
C THR A 268 12.47 18.95 -0.38
N SER A 269 12.95 18.17 -1.36
CA SER A 269 13.48 16.83 -1.16
C SER A 269 14.65 16.53 -2.10
N ARG A 270 15.56 15.66 -1.64
CA ARG A 270 16.72 15.20 -2.42
C ARG A 270 16.85 13.69 -2.32
N SER A 271 16.96 13.05 -3.47
CA SER A 271 17.15 11.59 -3.57
C SER A 271 18.51 11.29 -4.18
N ARG A 272 19.17 10.23 -3.66
CA ARG A 272 20.46 9.76 -4.16
C ARG A 272 20.49 8.25 -4.25
N LEU A 273 21.15 7.74 -5.28
CA LEU A 273 21.47 6.34 -5.49
C LEU A 273 22.99 6.21 -5.58
N ASP A 274 23.60 5.48 -4.64
CA ASP A 274 25.06 5.29 -4.57
C ASP A 274 25.88 6.59 -4.70
N GLY A 275 25.40 7.65 -4.04
CA GLY A 275 26.04 8.97 -4.04
C GLY A 275 25.75 9.85 -5.27
N ARG A 276 25.04 9.33 -6.28
CA ARG A 276 24.60 10.10 -7.47
C ARG A 276 23.20 10.64 -7.25
N SER A 277 22.89 11.81 -7.79
CA SER A 277 21.54 12.37 -7.76
C SER A 277 20.56 11.43 -8.49
N ALA A 278 19.41 11.20 -7.86
CA ALA A 278 18.41 10.27 -8.35
C ALA A 278 16.99 10.84 -8.17
N VAL A 279 16.02 10.20 -8.82
CA VAL A 279 14.59 10.41 -8.59
C VAL A 279 14.02 9.07 -8.15
N ASN A 280 13.27 9.07 -7.05
CA ASN A 280 12.68 7.85 -6.51
C ASN A 280 11.19 7.79 -6.82
N ILE A 281 10.69 6.59 -7.09
CA ILE A 281 9.26 6.31 -7.27
C ILE A 281 8.88 5.25 -6.25
N ALA A 282 8.08 5.62 -5.27
CA ALA A 282 7.58 4.74 -4.22
C ALA A 282 6.14 4.33 -4.54
N VAL A 283 5.91 3.05 -4.82
CA VAL A 283 4.60 2.55 -5.23
C VAL A 283 3.89 1.95 -4.02
N LYS A 284 2.68 2.44 -3.75
CA LYS A 284 1.79 1.96 -2.70
C LYS A 284 0.70 1.09 -3.31
N LYS A 285 0.34 0.00 -2.63
CA LYS A 285 -0.77 -0.87 -3.06
C LYS A 285 -2.07 -0.49 -2.36
N ARG A 286 -3.20 -0.94 -2.89
CA ARG A 286 -4.46 -1.00 -2.13
C ARG A 286 -4.42 -2.18 -1.16
N SER A 287 -5.13 -2.08 -0.03
CA SER A 287 -5.25 -3.20 0.92
C SER A 287 -5.88 -4.42 0.25
N GLY A 288 -5.43 -5.63 0.62
CA GLY A 288 -5.91 -6.90 0.07
C GLY A 288 -5.38 -7.28 -1.32
N GLU A 289 -4.64 -6.41 -2.00
CA GLU A 289 -4.11 -6.67 -3.34
C GLU A 289 -2.80 -7.47 -3.32
N ASN A 290 -2.57 -8.24 -4.38
CA ASN A 290 -1.42 -9.15 -4.49
C ASN A 290 -0.14 -8.40 -4.92
N ILE A 291 0.83 -8.32 -4.01
CA ILE A 291 2.11 -7.62 -4.23
C ILE A 291 2.92 -8.22 -5.39
N ILE A 292 2.92 -9.54 -5.52
CA ILE A 292 3.71 -10.24 -6.55
C ILE A 292 3.15 -9.92 -7.95
N GLU A 293 1.83 -9.91 -8.09
CA GLU A 293 1.19 -9.59 -9.37
C GLU A 293 1.47 -8.15 -9.80
N ILE A 294 1.31 -7.20 -8.88
CA ILE A 294 1.58 -5.77 -9.13
C ILE A 294 3.06 -5.57 -9.52
N SER A 295 4.00 -6.11 -8.73
CA SER A 295 5.44 -5.98 -9.00
C SER A 295 5.81 -6.54 -10.38
N ASN A 296 5.25 -7.71 -10.75
CA ASN A 296 5.48 -8.30 -12.08
C ASN A 296 4.91 -7.43 -13.22
N LYS A 297 3.74 -6.79 -13.04
CA LYS A 297 3.16 -5.87 -14.04
C LYS A 297 4.00 -4.61 -14.20
N ILE A 298 4.50 -4.05 -13.09
CA ILE A 298 5.41 -2.90 -13.13
C ILE A 298 6.71 -3.28 -13.84
N ASP A 299 7.29 -4.44 -13.56
CA ASP A 299 8.50 -4.92 -14.26
C ASP A 299 8.30 -5.04 -15.78
N GLN A 300 7.13 -5.51 -16.21
CA GLN A 300 6.78 -5.56 -17.63
C GLN A 300 6.60 -4.18 -18.25
N LEU A 301 6.02 -3.23 -17.52
CA LEU A 301 5.89 -1.83 -17.95
C LEU A 301 7.27 -1.19 -18.11
N LEU A 302 8.13 -1.33 -17.11
CA LEU A 302 9.50 -0.84 -17.14
C LEU A 302 10.30 -1.41 -18.31
N ALA A 303 10.23 -2.72 -18.53
CA ALA A 303 10.91 -3.37 -19.66
C ALA A 303 10.45 -2.83 -21.04
N LYS A 304 9.19 -2.39 -21.16
CA LYS A 304 8.66 -1.79 -22.39
C LYS A 304 9.10 -0.33 -22.57
N GLN A 305 9.20 0.44 -21.49
CA GLN A 305 9.52 1.86 -21.56
C GLN A 305 11.02 2.17 -21.54
N GLN A 306 11.81 1.37 -20.85
CA GLN A 306 13.25 1.57 -20.70
C GLN A 306 14.00 1.81 -22.03
N PRO A 307 13.66 1.16 -23.16
CA PRO A 307 14.29 1.45 -24.46
C PRO A 307 14.04 2.86 -25.02
N THR A 308 13.02 3.56 -24.53
CA THR A 308 12.67 4.93 -24.99
C THR A 308 13.42 6.01 -24.22
N TRP A 309 14.06 5.66 -23.11
CA TRP A 309 14.71 6.62 -22.24
C TRP A 309 16.08 7.05 -22.80
N PRO A 310 16.56 8.25 -22.41
CA PRO A 310 17.90 8.70 -22.79
C PRO A 310 19.00 7.73 -22.37
N SER A 311 20.07 7.66 -23.16
CA SER A 311 21.24 6.83 -22.89
C SER A 311 21.77 7.04 -21.46
N ASN A 312 22.20 5.96 -20.80
CA ASN A 312 22.68 5.94 -19.41
C ASN A 312 21.64 6.32 -18.35
N THR A 313 20.35 6.07 -18.60
CA THR A 313 19.32 6.07 -17.56
C THR A 313 19.22 4.68 -16.95
N GLU A 314 19.54 4.56 -15.68
CA GLU A 314 19.47 3.32 -14.91
C GLU A 314 18.34 3.42 -13.89
N ILE A 315 17.53 2.35 -13.79
CA ILE A 315 16.50 2.20 -12.78
C ILE A 315 16.81 0.97 -11.94
N VAL A 316 16.82 1.13 -10.62
CA VAL A 316 17.11 0.06 -9.67
C VAL A 316 15.98 -0.04 -8.66
N LYS A 317 15.54 -1.26 -8.34
CA LYS A 317 14.67 -1.51 -7.18
C LYS A 317 15.52 -1.44 -5.92
N VAL A 318 15.37 -0.36 -5.16
CA VAL A 318 16.03 -0.20 -3.85
C VAL A 318 15.28 -1.00 -2.77
N MET A 319 13.96 -1.13 -2.94
CA MET A 319 13.10 -1.94 -2.08
C MET A 319 12.14 -2.74 -2.93
N ASP A 320 11.96 -4.04 -2.63
CA ASP A 320 11.05 -4.93 -3.36
C ASP A 320 10.45 -5.99 -2.41
N LYS A 321 9.27 -5.69 -1.84
CA LYS A 321 8.56 -6.64 -0.97
C LYS A 321 8.14 -7.92 -1.71
N ALA A 322 7.99 -7.89 -3.04
CA ALA A 322 7.62 -9.08 -3.79
C ALA A 322 8.75 -10.13 -3.76
N LYS A 323 10.01 -9.69 -3.74
CA LYS A 323 11.16 -10.58 -3.60
C LYS A 323 11.15 -11.29 -2.24
N ASP A 324 10.87 -10.55 -1.18
CA ASP A 324 10.82 -11.11 0.18
C ASP A 324 9.68 -12.14 0.30
N ILE A 325 8.49 -11.82 -0.21
CA ILE A 325 7.35 -12.76 -0.23
C ILE A 325 7.67 -14.01 -1.05
N LYS A 326 8.27 -13.87 -2.25
CA LYS A 326 8.67 -15.02 -3.07
C LYS A 326 9.65 -15.92 -2.32
N SER A 327 10.59 -15.33 -1.57
CA SER A 327 11.57 -16.08 -0.78
C SER A 327 10.88 -16.80 0.39
N MET A 328 9.99 -16.12 1.12
CA MET A 328 9.21 -16.73 2.22
C MET A 328 8.32 -17.89 1.75
N VAL A 329 7.67 -17.75 0.58
CA VAL A 329 6.86 -18.83 0.00
C VAL A 329 7.75 -20.00 -0.42
N ALA A 330 8.89 -19.73 -1.05
CA ALA A 330 9.85 -20.78 -1.42
C ALA A 330 10.41 -21.50 -0.20
N ASP A 331 10.71 -20.78 0.88
CA ASP A 331 11.19 -21.37 2.15
C ASP A 331 10.11 -22.24 2.79
N LEU A 332 8.84 -21.80 2.78
CA LEU A 332 7.72 -22.61 3.22
C LEU A 332 7.60 -23.90 2.40
N GLU A 333 7.58 -23.78 1.07
CA GLU A 333 7.49 -24.94 0.17
C GLU A 333 8.65 -25.91 0.39
N ASN A 334 9.87 -25.39 0.57
CA ASN A 334 11.05 -26.19 0.82
C ASN A 334 11.00 -26.88 2.21
N ASN A 335 10.52 -26.19 3.24
CA ASN A 335 10.33 -26.75 4.57
C ASN A 335 9.26 -27.84 4.57
N ILE A 336 8.12 -27.62 3.90
CA ILE A 336 7.06 -28.62 3.72
C ILE A 336 7.61 -29.84 2.99
N LEU A 337 8.32 -29.64 1.87
CA LEU A 337 8.86 -30.73 1.06
C LEU A 337 9.92 -31.52 1.84
N SER A 338 10.81 -30.83 2.55
CA SER A 338 11.85 -31.45 3.38
C SER A 338 11.25 -32.24 4.54
N GLY A 339 10.26 -31.67 5.24
CA GLY A 339 9.52 -32.35 6.31
C GLY A 339 8.76 -33.57 5.79
N LEU A 340 8.08 -33.43 4.64
CA LEU A 340 7.39 -34.51 3.94
C LEU A 340 8.36 -35.65 3.58
N ILE A 341 9.51 -35.34 3.00
CA ILE A 341 10.53 -36.35 2.65
C ILE A 341 11.03 -37.04 3.92
N LEU A 342 11.33 -36.29 4.98
CA LEU A 342 11.81 -36.86 6.24
C LEU A 342 10.78 -37.85 6.83
N VAL A 343 9.52 -37.45 6.93
CA VAL A 343 8.42 -38.29 7.41
C VAL A 343 8.27 -39.54 6.54
N VAL A 344 8.27 -39.40 5.22
CA VAL A 344 8.14 -40.54 4.30
C VAL A 344 9.31 -41.51 4.47
N VAL A 345 10.54 -41.01 4.63
CA VAL A 345 11.74 -41.85 4.82
C VAL A 345 11.67 -42.60 6.14
N VAL A 346 11.33 -41.93 7.25
CA VAL A 346 11.20 -42.57 8.57
C VAL A 346 10.10 -43.63 8.56
N LEU A 347 8.93 -43.31 8.01
CA LEU A 347 7.82 -44.26 7.92
C LEU A 347 8.07 -45.38 6.91
N PHE A 348 8.85 -45.13 5.87
CA PHE A 348 9.25 -46.16 4.92
C PHE A 348 10.04 -47.26 5.62
N PHE A 349 10.98 -46.90 6.50
CA PHE A 349 11.74 -47.87 7.28
C PHE A 349 10.91 -48.54 8.39
N ALA A 350 9.95 -47.83 9.00
CA ALA A 350 9.15 -48.36 10.10
C ALA A 350 7.96 -49.23 9.64
N LEU A 351 7.21 -48.78 8.62
CA LEU A 351 5.90 -49.33 8.24
C LEU A 351 5.81 -49.70 6.74
N GLY A 352 6.85 -49.44 5.96
CA GLY A 352 6.89 -49.69 4.52
C GLY A 352 6.28 -48.59 3.64
N LEU A 353 6.60 -48.64 2.34
CA LEU A 353 6.30 -47.57 1.36
C LEU A 353 4.82 -47.20 1.25
N ARG A 354 3.91 -48.19 1.30
CA ARG A 354 2.47 -47.93 1.15
C ARG A 354 1.90 -47.12 2.32
N ASN A 355 2.29 -47.47 3.54
CA ASN A 355 1.81 -46.79 4.74
C ASN A 355 2.41 -45.39 4.85
N ALA A 356 3.70 -45.25 4.52
CA ALA A 356 4.38 -43.96 4.45
C ALA A 356 3.68 -42.98 3.47
N PHE A 357 3.29 -43.46 2.28
CA PHE A 357 2.58 -42.64 1.29
C PHE A 357 1.16 -42.26 1.72
N LEU A 358 0.47 -43.15 2.45
CA LEU A 358 -0.87 -42.84 2.97
C LEU A 358 -0.83 -41.78 4.07
N VAL A 359 0.15 -41.85 4.99
CA VAL A 359 0.34 -40.82 6.02
C VAL A 359 0.73 -39.50 5.37
N SER A 360 1.66 -39.53 4.40
CA SER A 360 2.15 -38.31 3.79
C SER A 360 1.09 -37.53 3.01
N LEU A 361 0.06 -38.22 2.49
CA LEU A 361 -1.07 -37.59 1.82
C LEU A 361 -1.90 -36.71 2.78
N ALA A 362 -1.86 -36.96 4.09
CA ALA A 362 -2.54 -36.12 5.08
C ALA A 362 -2.02 -34.67 5.09
N ILE A 363 -0.73 -34.47 4.79
CA ILE A 363 -0.10 -33.14 4.75
C ILE A 363 -0.74 -32.21 3.69
N PRO A 364 -0.73 -32.55 2.38
CA PRO A 364 -1.32 -31.70 1.37
C PRO A 364 -2.83 -31.52 1.56
N PHE A 365 -3.55 -32.56 2.02
CA PHE A 365 -4.99 -32.42 2.30
C PHE A 365 -5.27 -31.37 3.38
N SER A 366 -4.52 -31.38 4.47
CA SER A 366 -4.72 -30.42 5.54
C SER A 366 -4.33 -29.00 5.14
N MET A 367 -3.25 -28.84 4.36
CA MET A 367 -2.87 -27.53 3.82
C MET A 367 -3.95 -26.96 2.90
N LEU A 368 -4.47 -27.78 1.99
CA LEU A 368 -5.55 -27.40 1.07
C LEU A 368 -6.83 -27.03 1.83
N LEU A 369 -7.16 -27.77 2.89
CA LEU A 369 -8.27 -27.44 3.76
C LEU A 369 -8.05 -26.10 4.49
N SER A 370 -6.84 -25.86 5.00
CA SER A 370 -6.48 -24.58 5.63
C SER A 370 -6.64 -23.41 4.65
N PHE A 371 -6.22 -23.55 3.39
CA PHE A 371 -6.41 -22.51 2.38
C PHE A 371 -7.88 -22.21 2.09
N ILE A 372 -8.75 -23.22 2.08
CA ILE A 372 -10.20 -23.02 1.95
C ILE A 372 -10.73 -22.19 3.12
N VAL A 373 -10.34 -22.55 4.36
CA VAL A 373 -10.78 -21.84 5.56
C VAL A 373 -10.28 -20.39 5.58
N LEU A 374 -9.00 -20.17 5.25
CA LEU A 374 -8.43 -18.83 5.16
C LEU A 374 -9.15 -17.97 4.13
N HIS A 375 -9.49 -18.54 2.97
CA HIS A 375 -10.23 -17.84 1.93
C HIS A 375 -11.65 -17.45 2.38
N ILE A 376 -12.36 -18.35 3.08
CA ILE A 376 -13.69 -18.06 3.64
C ILE A 376 -13.62 -16.93 4.68
N LEU A 377 -12.55 -16.88 5.47
CA LEU A 377 -12.33 -15.84 6.47
C LEU A 377 -11.77 -14.53 5.89
N GLY A 378 -11.44 -14.49 4.60
CA GLY A 378 -10.82 -13.32 3.96
C GLY A 378 -9.40 -13.02 4.44
N ILE A 379 -8.71 -14.00 5.03
CA ILE A 379 -7.35 -13.83 5.54
C ILE A 379 -6.34 -14.04 4.41
N THR A 380 -5.39 -13.11 4.27
CA THR A 380 -4.33 -13.17 3.27
C THR A 380 -3.19 -14.12 3.67
N LEU A 381 -2.43 -14.60 2.69
CA LEU A 381 -1.20 -15.35 2.94
C LEU A 381 -0.08 -14.36 3.25
N ASN A 382 0.21 -14.18 4.54
CA ASN A 382 1.30 -13.34 5.05
C ASN A 382 2.29 -14.17 5.90
N MET A 383 3.41 -13.54 6.31
CA MET A 383 4.47 -14.22 7.07
C MET A 383 3.94 -14.98 8.30
N VAL A 384 3.02 -14.38 9.06
CA VAL A 384 2.46 -15.00 10.27
C VAL A 384 1.66 -16.25 9.91
N VAL A 385 0.80 -16.17 8.89
CA VAL A 385 0.01 -17.31 8.42
C VAL A 385 0.91 -18.44 7.90
N LEU A 386 1.94 -18.13 7.12
CA LEU A 386 2.87 -19.14 6.61
C LEU A 386 3.65 -19.82 7.74
N PHE A 387 4.09 -19.05 8.74
CA PHE A 387 4.76 -19.58 9.93
C PHE A 387 3.83 -20.48 10.76
N SER A 388 2.58 -20.03 10.99
CA SER A 388 1.56 -20.82 11.68
C SER A 388 1.26 -22.14 10.96
N LEU A 389 1.16 -22.11 9.61
CA LEU A 389 0.97 -23.33 8.81
C LEU A 389 2.17 -24.28 8.93
N THR A 390 3.40 -23.75 8.96
CA THR A 390 4.62 -24.55 9.15
C THR A 390 4.65 -25.23 10.51
N LEU A 391 4.32 -24.50 11.58
CA LEU A 391 4.25 -25.05 12.93
C LEU A 391 3.13 -26.09 13.06
N ALA A 392 1.95 -25.81 12.51
CA ALA A 392 0.81 -26.71 12.52
C ALA A 392 1.10 -28.03 11.80
N LEU A 393 1.88 -28.00 10.72
CA LEU A 393 2.23 -29.18 9.94
C LEU A 393 2.93 -30.26 10.78
N GLY A 394 3.84 -29.88 11.68
CA GLY A 394 4.54 -30.84 12.54
C GLY A 394 3.57 -31.62 13.44
N MET A 395 2.59 -30.93 14.02
CA MET A 395 1.60 -31.52 14.93
C MET A 395 0.52 -32.32 14.20
N LEU A 396 0.24 -31.98 12.93
CA LEU A 396 -0.84 -32.59 12.18
C LEU A 396 -0.50 -34.02 11.74
N VAL A 397 0.75 -34.27 11.39
CA VAL A 397 1.21 -35.57 10.88
C VAL A 397 1.15 -36.64 11.98
N ASP A 398 1.42 -36.29 13.23
CA ASP A 398 1.48 -37.21 14.35
C ASP A 398 0.17 -38.01 14.52
N ASN A 399 -0.98 -37.33 14.41
CA ASN A 399 -2.29 -37.97 14.50
C ASN A 399 -2.52 -39.00 13.38
N ALA A 400 -2.07 -38.68 12.16
CA ALA A 400 -2.17 -39.58 11.02
C ALA A 400 -1.24 -40.80 11.20
N ILE A 401 -0.04 -40.61 11.76
CA ILE A 401 0.89 -41.69 12.08
C ILE A 401 0.25 -42.65 13.09
N VAL A 402 -0.27 -42.15 14.22
CA VAL A 402 -0.86 -42.98 15.29
C VAL A 402 -2.02 -43.84 14.77
N ILE A 403 -2.88 -43.26 13.92
CA ILE A 403 -4.01 -44.01 13.34
C ILE A 403 -3.50 -45.11 12.39
N ILE A 404 -2.59 -44.78 11.46
CA ILE A 404 -2.11 -45.75 10.47
C ILE A 404 -1.25 -46.85 11.11
N GLU A 405 -0.42 -46.52 12.09
CA GLU A 405 0.35 -47.50 12.87
C GLU A 405 -0.58 -48.45 13.62
N ASN A 406 -1.64 -47.95 14.26
CA ASN A 406 -2.58 -48.82 14.95
C ASN A 406 -3.35 -49.73 13.96
N ILE A 407 -3.75 -49.21 12.78
CA ILE A 407 -4.38 -50.02 11.74
C ILE A 407 -3.43 -51.14 11.29
N TYR A 408 -2.16 -50.80 11.08
CA TYR A 408 -1.13 -51.75 10.68
C TYR A 408 -0.92 -52.84 11.75
N ARG A 409 -0.88 -52.47 13.04
CA ARG A 409 -0.80 -53.41 14.17
C ARG A 409 -1.92 -54.44 14.18
N TYR A 410 -3.18 -54.03 13.98
CA TYR A 410 -4.31 -54.97 13.90
C TYR A 410 -4.24 -55.87 12.66
N MET A 411 -3.75 -55.35 11.54
CA MET A 411 -3.55 -56.15 10.33
C MET A 411 -2.47 -57.23 10.53
N GLU A 412 -1.39 -56.93 11.25
CA GLU A 412 -0.37 -57.94 11.61
C GLU A 412 -0.91 -59.01 12.56
N GLN A 413 -1.88 -58.68 13.40
CA GLN A 413 -2.60 -59.64 14.26
C GLN A 413 -3.61 -60.51 13.49
N GLY A 414 -3.69 -60.38 12.16
CA GLY A 414 -4.56 -61.19 11.31
C GLY A 414 -5.98 -60.65 11.14
N VAL A 415 -6.28 -59.43 11.62
CA VAL A 415 -7.61 -58.81 11.44
C VAL A 415 -7.77 -58.35 9.97
N PRO A 416 -8.92 -58.65 9.31
CA PRO A 416 -9.17 -58.19 7.95
C PRO A 416 -9.11 -56.66 7.82
N ARG A 417 -8.56 -56.15 6.70
CA ARG A 417 -8.31 -54.72 6.45
C ARG A 417 -9.42 -53.74 6.87
N ILE A 418 -10.67 -54.01 6.46
CA ILE A 418 -11.80 -53.13 6.75
C ILE A 418 -12.13 -53.13 8.24
N GLU A 419 -12.02 -54.29 8.89
CA GLU A 419 -12.29 -54.45 10.31
C GLU A 419 -11.15 -53.85 11.15
N ALA A 420 -9.90 -54.02 10.71
CA ALA A 420 -8.73 -53.38 11.29
C ALA A 420 -8.85 -51.85 11.24
N ALA A 421 -9.26 -51.28 10.10
CA ALA A 421 -9.51 -49.83 9.97
C ALA A 421 -10.54 -49.31 10.97
N LYS A 422 -11.64 -50.05 11.19
CA LYS A 422 -12.70 -49.67 12.13
C LYS A 422 -12.27 -49.79 13.59
N LYS A 423 -11.69 -50.94 13.96
CA LYS A 423 -11.25 -51.23 15.33
C LYS A 423 -10.11 -50.30 15.75
N ALA A 424 -9.06 -50.20 14.93
CA ALA A 424 -7.89 -49.38 15.23
C ALA A 424 -8.25 -47.89 15.37
N THR A 425 -9.01 -47.34 14.43
CA THR A 425 -9.42 -45.92 14.49
C THR A 425 -10.31 -45.66 15.71
N SER A 426 -11.19 -46.59 16.07
CA SER A 426 -12.06 -46.42 17.24
C SER A 426 -11.31 -46.46 18.57
N GLU A 427 -10.22 -47.22 18.67
CA GLU A 427 -9.39 -47.30 19.87
C GLU A 427 -8.65 -45.99 20.15
N VAL A 428 -8.09 -45.35 19.11
CA VAL A 428 -7.30 -44.12 19.26
C VAL A 428 -8.10 -42.83 19.05
N ALA A 429 -9.40 -42.92 18.73
CA ALA A 429 -10.23 -41.75 18.42
C ALA A 429 -10.26 -40.71 19.55
N PHE A 430 -10.53 -41.13 20.79
CA PHE A 430 -10.61 -40.20 21.93
C PHE A 430 -9.26 -39.54 22.26
N PRO A 431 -8.13 -40.29 22.35
CA PRO A 431 -6.81 -39.68 22.50
C PRO A 431 -6.47 -38.65 21.42
N VAL A 432 -6.72 -38.98 20.14
CA VAL A 432 -6.40 -38.10 19.01
C VAL A 432 -7.27 -36.83 19.02
N ILE A 433 -8.58 -36.96 19.26
CA ILE A 433 -9.49 -35.80 19.37
C ILE A 433 -9.11 -34.94 20.59
N GLY A 434 -8.81 -35.56 21.73
CA GLY A 434 -8.39 -34.87 22.94
C GLY A 434 -7.10 -34.07 22.72
N SER A 435 -6.08 -34.69 22.11
CA SER A 435 -4.83 -34.01 21.77
C SER A 435 -5.06 -32.82 20.83
N THR A 436 -5.91 -33.01 19.81
CA THR A 436 -6.19 -31.96 18.83
C THR A 436 -7.00 -30.79 19.41
N LEU A 437 -7.86 -31.02 20.41
CA LEU A 437 -8.60 -29.94 21.07
C LEU A 437 -7.76 -29.13 22.04
N THR A 438 -6.68 -29.71 22.57
CA THR A 438 -5.76 -29.03 23.50
C THR A 438 -4.69 -28.20 22.80
N THR A 439 -4.41 -28.49 21.53
CA THR A 439 -3.43 -27.79 20.67
C THR A 439 -4.15 -26.76 19.82
#